data_AF-A0A963DZ01-F1
#
_entry.id   AF-A0A963DZ01-F1
#
_cell.length_a   1.000
_cell.length_b   1.000
_cell.length_c   1.000
_cell.angle_alpha   90.00
_cell.angle_beta   90.00
_cell.angle_gamma   90.00
#
_symmetry.space_group_name_H-M   'P 1'
#
loop_
_entity.id
_entity.type
_entity.pdbx_description
1 polymer ?
#
loop_
_entity_poly.entity_id
_entity_poly.type
_entity_poly.pdbx_seq_one_letter_code
_entity_poly.pdbx_strand_id
1 'polypeptide(L)'
;MKNHLDWSAYRDAGMGDAYADIPRHGGDFAKAVAACIDSRVCETRGRQVMCPSYQVSGNPALSTGGRVRMLKAALSDDLAEQALADPALAEAMDLCLACKGCKRECEGNVDMVQIPPQRD
;
A
#
# COMPACT_ATOMS: atom_id res chain seq x y z
N MET A 1 15.64 3.48 18.61
CA MET A 1 15.06 2.82 17.42
C MET A 1 13.56 3.06 17.48
N LYS A 2 12.92 3.57 16.42
CA LYS A 2 11.46 3.72 16.41
C LYS A 2 10.85 2.33 16.29
N ASN A 3 10.07 1.89 17.29
CA ASN A 3 9.39 0.59 17.26
C ASN A 3 7.98 0.66 16.63
N HIS A 4 7.61 1.84 16.12
CA HIS A 4 6.34 2.09 15.45
C HIS A 4 6.60 2.83 14.14
N LEU A 5 5.73 2.60 13.15
CA LEU A 5 5.72 3.35 11.91
C LEU A 5 5.16 4.75 12.16
N ASP A 6 5.77 5.74 11.52
CA ASP A 6 5.43 7.16 11.68
C ASP A 6 5.04 7.74 10.32
N TRP A 7 3.72 7.88 10.12
CA TRP A 7 3.13 8.38 8.88
C TRP A 7 2.93 9.89 8.85
N SER A 8 3.42 10.63 9.85
CA SER A 8 3.20 12.09 9.92
C SER A 8 3.74 12.84 8.70
N ALA A 9 4.70 12.25 7.97
CA ALA A 9 5.19 12.76 6.68
C ALA A 9 4.10 12.80 5.58
N TYR A 10 3.02 12.04 5.71
CA TYR A 10 1.88 11.99 4.78
C TYR A 10 0.71 12.88 5.21
N ARG A 11 0.85 13.68 6.27
CA ARG A 11 -0.23 14.51 6.81
C ARG A 11 -0.95 15.34 5.74
N ASP A 12 -0.20 15.89 4.80
CA ASP A 12 -0.74 16.76 3.75
C ASP A 12 -0.92 16.04 2.40
N ALA A 13 -0.61 14.74 2.33
CA ALA A 13 -0.72 13.96 1.10
C ALA A 13 -2.19 13.82 0.67
N GLY A 14 -2.47 14.20 -0.58
CA GLY A 14 -3.81 14.15 -1.18
C GLY A 14 -4.83 15.17 -0.63
N MET A 15 -4.46 16.03 0.33
CA MET A 15 -5.39 17.01 0.87
C MET A 15 -5.74 18.07 -0.19
N GLY A 16 -7.03 18.23 -0.45
CA GLY A 16 -7.55 19.16 -1.48
C GLY A 16 -7.55 18.57 -2.91
N ASP A 17 -7.04 17.35 -3.10
CA ASP A 17 -7.19 16.60 -4.34
C ASP A 17 -8.44 15.72 -4.27
N ALA A 18 -9.46 16.07 -5.06
CA ALA A 18 -10.71 15.33 -5.12
C ALA A 18 -10.53 13.89 -5.65
N TYR A 19 -9.39 13.58 -6.28
CA TYR A 19 -9.09 12.27 -6.86
C TYR A 19 -8.11 11.45 -6.02
N ALA A 20 -7.63 11.96 -4.88
CA ALA A 20 -6.69 11.24 -4.03
C ALA A 20 -7.28 9.94 -3.45
N ASP A 21 -8.62 9.85 -3.35
CA ASP A 21 -9.30 8.65 -2.88
C ASP A 21 -8.74 8.18 -1.52
N ILE A 22 -8.72 9.13 -0.57
CA ILE A 22 -8.25 8.91 0.80
C ILE A 22 -9.31 8.09 1.56
N PRO A 23 -8.96 6.91 2.10
CA PRO A 23 -9.90 6.10 2.87
C PRO A 23 -10.48 6.82 4.10
N ARG A 24 -11.68 6.41 4.53
CA ARG A 24 -12.40 7.03 5.66
C ARG A 24 -11.70 6.83 7.00
N HIS A 25 -11.02 5.69 7.18
CA HIS A 25 -10.35 5.30 8.43
C HIS A 25 -8.83 5.25 8.25
N GLY A 26 -8.08 5.41 9.35
CA GLY A 26 -6.62 5.25 9.37
C GLY A 26 -5.78 6.54 9.38
N GLY A 27 -6.40 7.73 9.31
CA GLY A 27 -5.68 9.00 9.47
C GLY A 27 -4.52 9.17 8.49
N ASP A 28 -3.32 9.49 8.98
CA ASP A 28 -2.14 9.68 8.12
C ASP A 28 -1.68 8.39 7.41
N PHE A 29 -2.01 7.20 7.94
CA PHE A 29 -1.81 5.93 7.22
C PHE A 29 -2.70 5.84 5.98
N ALA A 30 -3.95 6.27 6.07
CA ALA A 30 -4.88 6.32 4.95
C ALA A 30 -4.35 7.23 3.82
N LYS A 31 -3.73 8.35 4.18
CA LYS A 31 -3.08 9.27 3.22
C LYS A 31 -1.83 8.66 2.59
N ALA A 32 -1.06 7.90 3.35
CA ALA A 32 0.07 7.15 2.81
C ALA A 32 -0.37 6.10 1.77
N VAL A 33 -1.46 5.40 2.06
CA VAL A 33 -2.11 4.45 1.13
C VAL A 33 -2.69 5.19 -0.08
N ALA A 34 -3.25 6.38 0.10
CA ALA A 34 -3.82 7.22 -0.95
C ALA A 34 -2.80 7.75 -1.98
N ALA A 35 -1.50 7.68 -1.71
CA ALA A 35 -0.46 8.02 -2.68
C ALA A 35 -0.51 7.15 -3.96
N CYS A 36 -1.18 5.99 -3.92
CA CYS A 36 -1.40 5.17 -5.10
C CYS A 36 -2.52 5.72 -5.99
N ILE A 37 -2.15 6.01 -7.24
CA ILE A 37 -3.04 6.53 -8.29
C ILE A 37 -3.64 5.45 -9.22
N ASP A 38 -3.53 4.16 -8.85
CA ASP A 38 -4.04 2.99 -9.59
C ASP A 38 -3.64 2.88 -11.09
N SER A 39 -2.47 3.36 -11.48
CA SER A 39 -2.00 3.28 -12.88
C SER A 39 -1.63 1.89 -13.38
N ARG A 40 -1.54 0.91 -12.46
CA ARG A 40 -1.13 -0.48 -12.72
C ARG A 40 0.25 -0.66 -13.37
N VAL A 41 1.13 0.36 -13.39
CA VAL A 41 2.52 0.19 -13.87
C VAL A 41 3.27 -0.94 -13.15
N CYS A 42 2.95 -1.13 -11.87
CA CYS A 42 3.49 -2.19 -11.02
C CYS A 42 3.07 -3.63 -11.41
N GLU A 43 2.08 -3.78 -12.30
CA GLU A 43 1.63 -5.07 -12.84
C GLU A 43 2.29 -5.38 -14.20
N THR A 44 3.21 -4.54 -14.67
CA THR A 44 3.96 -4.83 -15.89
C THR A 44 5.01 -5.94 -15.62
N ARG A 45 5.25 -6.80 -16.61
CA ARG A 45 6.33 -7.81 -16.56
C ARG A 45 7.51 -7.34 -17.40
N GLY A 46 8.74 -7.51 -16.91
CA GLY A 46 9.94 -7.06 -17.62
C GLY A 46 11.13 -6.76 -16.72
N ARG A 47 11.97 -5.78 -17.10
CA ARG A 47 13.22 -5.42 -16.40
C ARG A 47 13.03 -4.64 -15.08
N GLN A 48 11.80 -4.48 -14.60
CA GLN A 48 11.51 -3.74 -13.38
C GLN A 48 11.81 -4.56 -12.13
N VAL A 49 12.35 -3.91 -11.10
CA VAL A 49 12.62 -4.53 -9.80
C VAL A 49 11.36 -4.56 -8.94
N MET A 50 10.37 -3.70 -9.25
CA MET A 50 9.16 -3.54 -8.46
C MET A 50 8.37 -4.85 -8.30
N CYS A 51 8.19 -5.21 -7.01
CA CYS A 51 7.46 -6.36 -6.47
C CYS A 51 7.93 -7.73 -6.97
N PRO A 52 9.03 -8.28 -6.40
CA PRO A 52 9.50 -9.63 -6.73
C PRO A 52 8.43 -10.71 -6.54
N SER A 53 7.59 -10.58 -5.51
CA SER A 53 6.45 -11.49 -5.27
C SER A 53 5.46 -11.52 -6.43
N TYR A 54 5.18 -10.36 -7.05
CA TYR A 54 4.35 -10.28 -8.24
C TYR A 54 5.06 -10.84 -9.47
N GLN A 55 6.34 -10.50 -9.68
CA GLN A 55 7.11 -10.95 -10.85
C GLN A 55 7.19 -12.49 -10.92
N VAL A 56 7.30 -13.17 -9.78
CA VAL A 56 7.33 -14.63 -9.71
C VAL A 56 5.95 -15.26 -9.85
N SER A 57 4.96 -14.78 -9.09
CA SER A 57 3.64 -15.41 -9.01
C SER A 57 2.69 -15.04 -10.15
N GLY A 58 2.84 -13.83 -10.69
CA GLY A 58 1.84 -13.22 -11.56
C GLY A 58 0.55 -12.81 -10.84
N ASN A 59 0.42 -13.00 -9.53
CA ASN A 59 -0.79 -12.68 -8.77
C ASN A 59 -0.89 -11.16 -8.54
N PRO A 60 -1.89 -10.46 -9.13
CA PRO A 60 -2.03 -9.01 -9.01
C PRO A 60 -2.13 -8.51 -7.57
N ALA A 61 -2.65 -9.32 -6.63
CA ALA A 61 -2.72 -8.97 -5.21
C ALA A 61 -1.33 -8.74 -4.59
N LEU A 62 -0.28 -9.35 -5.15
CA LEU A 62 1.09 -9.24 -4.66
C LEU A 62 1.88 -8.06 -5.27
N SER A 63 1.28 -7.31 -6.20
CA SER A 63 1.84 -6.06 -6.75
C SER A 63 1.70 -4.90 -5.76
N THR A 64 2.42 -3.79 -5.99
CA THR A 64 2.30 -2.57 -5.16
C THR A 64 0.84 -2.08 -5.14
N GLY A 65 0.25 -1.89 -6.32
CA GLY A 65 -1.12 -1.42 -6.47
C GLY A 65 -2.14 -2.41 -5.92
N GLY A 66 -1.91 -3.71 -6.08
CA GLY A 66 -2.77 -4.76 -5.50
C GLY A 66 -2.87 -4.67 -3.98
N ARG A 67 -1.71 -4.60 -3.30
CA ARG A 67 -1.64 -4.43 -1.84
C ARG A 67 -2.33 -3.16 -1.38
N VAL A 68 -2.07 -2.05 -2.09
CA VAL A 68 -2.71 -0.77 -1.79
C VAL A 68 -4.22 -0.82 -2.00
N ARG A 69 -4.72 -1.45 -3.06
CA ARG A 69 -6.16 -1.62 -3.30
C ARG A 69 -6.84 -2.39 -2.17
N MET A 70 -6.20 -3.45 -1.67
CA MET A 70 -6.72 -4.20 -0.52
C MET A 70 -6.73 -3.35 0.76
N LEU A 71 -5.68 -2.57 1.01
CA LEU A 71 -5.63 -1.64 2.14
C LEU A 71 -6.67 -0.52 2.01
N LYS A 72 -6.86 0.07 0.82
CA LYS A 72 -7.89 1.08 0.56
C LYS A 72 -9.28 0.52 0.83
N ALA A 73 -9.56 -0.70 0.39
CA ALA A 73 -10.82 -1.37 0.64
C ALA A 73 -11.05 -1.57 2.14
N ALA A 74 -10.06 -2.13 2.85
CA ALA A 74 -10.15 -2.35 4.30
C ALA A 74 -10.35 -1.05 5.09
N LEU A 75 -9.60 0.00 4.77
CA LEU A 75 -9.69 1.31 5.44
C LEU A 75 -10.93 2.12 5.04
N SER A 76 -11.64 1.70 3.99
CA SER A 76 -12.91 2.29 3.57
C SER A 76 -14.11 1.50 4.06
N ASP A 77 -13.90 0.37 4.74
CA ASP A 77 -14.95 -0.40 5.39
C ASP A 77 -15.32 0.25 6.74
N ASP A 78 -16.59 0.24 7.10
CA ASP A 78 -17.05 0.79 8.39
C ASP A 78 -16.52 -0.04 9.58
N LEU A 79 -16.15 -1.29 9.34
CA LEU A 79 -15.50 -2.22 10.25
C LEU A 79 -14.00 -2.37 9.92
N ALA A 80 -13.32 -1.25 9.66
CA ALA A 80 -11.94 -1.22 9.18
C ALA A 80 -10.95 -2.10 9.97
N GLU A 81 -11.06 -2.18 11.30
CA GLU A 81 -10.19 -3.05 12.11
C GLU A 81 -10.32 -4.54 11.74
N GLN A 82 -11.54 -4.99 11.50
CA GLN A 82 -11.83 -6.37 11.12
C GLN A 82 -11.43 -6.63 9.66
N ALA A 83 -11.66 -5.66 8.77
CA ALA A 83 -11.24 -5.74 7.38
C ALA A 83 -9.71 -5.73 7.23
N LEU A 84 -8.98 -4.99 8.08
CA LEU A 84 -7.51 -5.02 8.13
C LEU A 84 -6.96 -6.37 8.62
N ALA A 85 -7.75 -7.13 9.37
CA ALA A 85 -7.42 -8.48 9.82
C ALA A 85 -7.77 -9.57 8.79
N ASP A 86 -8.20 -9.20 7.58
CA ASP A 86 -8.51 -10.15 6.50
C ASP A 86 -7.28 -11.04 6.18
N PRO A 87 -7.43 -12.39 6.17
CA PRO A 87 -6.31 -13.30 5.92
C PRO A 87 -5.65 -13.12 4.56
N ALA A 88 -6.39 -12.77 3.51
CA ALA A 88 -5.81 -12.55 2.19
C ALA A 88 -5.01 -11.24 2.15
N LEU A 89 -5.47 -10.18 2.83
CA LEU A 89 -4.68 -8.97 3.01
C LEU A 89 -3.41 -9.25 3.81
N ALA A 90 -3.52 -10.02 4.90
CA ALA A 90 -2.39 -10.42 5.71
C ALA A 90 -1.36 -11.22 4.88
N GLU A 91 -1.79 -12.24 4.14
CA GLU A 91 -0.94 -13.04 3.26
C GLU A 91 -0.27 -12.18 2.19
N ALA A 92 -1.05 -11.30 1.54
CA ALA A 92 -0.49 -10.37 0.58
C ALA A 92 0.64 -9.61 1.26
N MET A 93 0.37 -8.91 2.37
CA MET A 93 1.36 -8.12 3.11
C MET A 93 2.59 -8.91 3.55
N ASP A 94 2.44 -10.15 4.02
CA ASP A 94 3.55 -11.00 4.46
C ASP A 94 4.52 -11.39 3.33
N LEU A 95 4.03 -11.48 2.10
CA LEU A 95 4.88 -11.74 0.94
C LEU A 95 5.61 -10.48 0.43
N CYS A 96 5.51 -9.34 1.14
CA CYS A 96 6.31 -8.15 0.83
C CYS A 96 7.75 -8.31 1.32
N LEU A 97 8.71 -8.35 0.41
CA LEU A 97 10.14 -8.48 0.77
C LEU A 97 10.79 -7.18 1.26
N ALA A 98 10.02 -6.11 1.46
CA ALA A 98 10.52 -4.78 1.82
C ALA A 98 11.70 -4.28 0.95
N CYS A 99 11.78 -4.71 -0.31
CA CYS A 99 12.93 -4.45 -1.19
C CYS A 99 13.06 -3.00 -1.66
N LYS A 100 12.07 -2.14 -1.37
CA LYS A 100 11.98 -0.72 -1.76
C LYS A 100 11.93 -0.45 -3.28
N GLY A 101 11.72 -1.48 -4.10
CA GLY A 101 11.50 -1.29 -5.55
C GLY A 101 10.30 -0.39 -5.84
N CYS A 102 9.20 -0.54 -5.08
CA CYS A 102 8.02 0.32 -5.17
C CYS A 102 8.35 1.80 -4.98
N LYS A 103 9.13 2.16 -3.95
CA LYS A 103 9.52 3.55 -3.68
C LYS A 103 10.34 4.16 -4.81
N ARG A 104 11.16 3.36 -5.49
CA ARG A 104 12.09 3.84 -6.52
C ARG A 104 11.44 3.96 -7.89
N GLU A 105 10.53 3.03 -8.22
CA GLU A 105 10.02 2.87 -9.58
C GLU A 105 8.55 3.29 -9.73
N CYS A 106 7.81 3.51 -8.63
CA CYS A 106 6.40 3.90 -8.69
C CYS A 106 6.29 5.41 -8.89
N GLU A 107 5.55 5.82 -9.93
CA GLU A 107 5.26 7.23 -10.20
C GLU A 107 4.49 7.93 -9.08
N GLY A 108 3.68 7.19 -8.31
CA GLY A 108 3.01 7.68 -7.10
C GLY A 108 3.91 7.69 -5.86
N ASN A 109 5.19 7.32 -5.97
CA ASN A 109 6.15 7.22 -4.87
C ASN A 109 5.67 6.36 -3.68
N VAL A 110 4.86 5.33 -3.97
CA VAL A 110 4.32 4.42 -2.95
C VAL A 110 5.47 3.67 -2.26
N ASP A 111 5.50 3.72 -0.92
CA ASP A 111 6.51 3.05 -0.09
C ASP A 111 5.89 1.93 0.74
N MET A 112 5.87 0.70 0.19
CA MET A 112 5.33 -0.47 0.91
C MET A 112 6.08 -0.83 2.19
N VAL A 113 7.28 -0.28 2.42
CA VAL A 113 8.00 -0.47 3.70
C VAL A 113 7.41 0.42 4.79
N GLN A 114 6.85 1.57 4.41
CA GLN A 114 6.12 2.44 5.32
C GLN A 114 4.64 2.06 5.39
N ILE A 115 4.07 1.38 4.40
CA ILE A 115 2.62 1.06 4.34
C ILE A 115 2.18 -0.31 4.95
N PRO A 116 2.98 -1.11 5.70
CA PRO A 116 2.40 -2.25 6.40
C PRO A 116 1.44 -1.77 7.50
N PRO A 117 0.28 -2.43 7.71
CA PRO A 117 -0.52 -2.20 8.91
C PRO A 117 0.33 -2.49 10.15
N GLN A 118 0.22 -1.66 11.20
CA GLN A 118 0.88 -1.99 12.47
C GLN A 118 0.26 -3.29 12.99
N ARG A 119 1.11 -4.30 13.19
CA ARG A 119 0.76 -5.49 13.95
C ARG A 119 1.33 -5.25 15.33
N ASP A 120 0.47 -4.94 16.28
CA ASP A 120 0.85 -4.81 17.70
C ASP A 120 1.37 -6.15 18.25
#